data_AF-W6TM10-F1
#
_entry.id   AF-W6TM10-F1
#
_cell.length_a   1.000
_cell.length_b   1.000
_cell.length_c   1.000
_cell.angle_alpha   90.00
_cell.angle_beta   90.00
_cell.angle_gamma   90.00
#
_symmetry.space_group_name_H-M   'P 1'
#
loop_
_entity.id
_entity.type
_entity.pdbx_description
1 polymer ?
#
loop_
_entity_poly.entity_id
_entity_poly.type
_entity_poly.pdbx_seq_one_letter_code
_entity_poly.pdbx_strand_id
1 'polypeptide(L)'
;MRYVADKKNSGYIILIFPTATRYRKGKPETKKIISEISNYFKIFDYFIMVGINGNILEVSSNDDMSCDIFREDVLVYNTTEVLDIVEYKTLILEKLKKEGLEPTKEILGSKIADDLEKRFEILHKDGAKIYNDLI
;
A
#
# COMPACT_ATOMS: atom_id res chain seq x y z
N MET A 1 -2.90 15.90 -7.41
CA MET A 1 -1.45 15.81 -7.72
C MET A 1 -0.69 17.12 -7.56
N ARG A 2 -1.18 18.30 -8.02
CA ARG A 2 -0.41 19.56 -7.95
C ARG A 2 0.18 19.86 -6.56
N TYR A 3 -0.65 19.86 -5.52
CA TYR A 3 -0.18 20.13 -4.15
C TYR A 3 0.87 19.13 -3.65
N VAL A 4 0.72 17.84 -4.00
CA VAL A 4 1.70 16.80 -3.66
C VAL A 4 3.02 17.05 -4.39
N ALA A 5 2.97 17.42 -5.67
CA ALA A 5 4.15 17.77 -6.46
C ALA A 5 4.85 19.04 -5.94
N ASP A 6 4.09 20.03 -5.49
CA ASP A 6 4.63 21.26 -4.88
C ASP A 6 5.37 20.94 -3.56
N LYS A 7 4.81 20.02 -2.76
CA LYS A 7 5.35 19.67 -1.44
C LYS A 7 6.55 18.72 -1.48
N LYS A 8 6.74 17.96 -2.55
CA LYS A 8 7.81 16.96 -2.65
C LYS A 8 9.22 17.57 -2.44
N ASN A 9 9.43 18.80 -2.89
CA ASN A 9 10.71 19.50 -2.79
C ASN A 9 10.85 20.33 -1.49
N SER A 10 9.85 20.29 -0.62
CA SER A 10 9.79 21.09 0.62
C SER A 10 10.10 20.25 1.87
N GLY A 11 10.70 19.06 1.72
CA GLY A 11 11.06 18.17 2.83
C GLY A 11 9.89 17.38 3.45
N TYR A 12 8.72 17.38 2.81
CA TYR A 12 7.57 16.62 3.31
C TYR A 12 7.63 15.15 2.92
N ILE A 13 7.29 14.28 3.87
CA ILE A 13 6.96 12.88 3.62
C ILE A 13 5.48 12.79 3.27
N ILE A 14 5.15 12.07 2.20
CA ILE A 14 3.78 11.87 1.76
C ILE A 14 3.33 10.44 2.07
N LEU A 15 2.36 10.32 2.96
CA LEU A 15 1.70 9.05 3.29
C LEU A 15 0.55 8.79 2.31
N ILE A 16 0.48 7.58 1.79
CA ILE A 16 -0.54 7.16 0.83
C ILE A 16 -1.16 5.84 1.30
N PHE A 17 -2.49 5.77 1.29
CA PHE A 17 -3.23 4.52 1.45
C PHE A 17 -3.59 3.97 0.06
N PRO A 18 -2.91 2.93 -0.43
CA PRO A 18 -2.95 2.52 -1.84
C PRO A 18 -4.30 1.90 -2.26
N THR A 19 -5.15 1.51 -1.32
CA THR A 19 -6.49 0.97 -1.55
C THR A 19 -7.57 2.05 -1.62
N ALA A 20 -7.26 3.30 -1.26
CA ALA A 20 -8.20 4.43 -1.13
C ALA A 20 -9.42 4.18 -0.22
N THR A 21 -9.41 3.09 0.55
CA THR A 21 -10.48 2.72 1.48
C THR A 21 -9.93 1.83 2.60
N ARG A 22 -10.65 1.75 3.72
CA ARG A 22 -10.32 0.84 4.82
C ARG A 22 -10.74 -0.58 4.45
N TYR A 23 -9.95 -1.56 4.89
CA TYR A 23 -10.32 -2.96 4.76
C TYR A 23 -11.63 -3.24 5.51
N ARG A 24 -12.51 -4.02 4.88
CA ARG A 24 -13.76 -4.50 5.49
C ARG A 24 -13.79 -6.02 5.48
N LYS A 25 -14.09 -6.61 6.64
CA LYS A 25 -14.18 -8.06 6.81
C LYS A 25 -15.25 -8.63 5.87
N GLY A 26 -14.91 -9.69 5.13
CA GLY A 26 -15.79 -10.30 4.13
C GLY A 26 -15.87 -9.57 2.78
N LYS A 27 -15.16 -8.43 2.62
CA LYS A 27 -15.12 -7.62 1.40
C LYS A 27 -13.69 -7.53 0.84
N PRO A 28 -13.16 -8.60 0.21
CA PRO A 28 -11.76 -8.66 -0.24
C PRO A 28 -11.40 -7.58 -1.26
N GLU A 29 -12.35 -7.06 -2.02
CA GLU A 29 -12.18 -5.95 -2.95
C GLU A 29 -11.65 -4.68 -2.28
N THR A 30 -11.93 -4.48 -0.98
CA THR A 30 -11.43 -3.33 -0.21
C THR A 30 -9.92 -3.42 0.11
N LYS A 31 -9.29 -4.57 -0.13
CA LYS A 31 -7.83 -4.73 -0.03
C LYS A 31 -7.11 -4.42 -1.34
N LYS A 32 -7.83 -4.29 -2.45
CA LYS A 32 -7.21 -4.11 -3.76
C LYS A 32 -6.54 -2.75 -3.87
N ILE A 33 -5.30 -2.74 -4.31
CA ILE A 33 -4.55 -1.54 -4.60
C ILE A 33 -5.00 -0.99 -5.95
N ILE A 34 -5.28 0.31 -5.99
CA ILE A 34 -5.68 0.96 -7.24
C ILE A 34 -4.46 1.19 -8.14
N SER A 35 -4.61 0.93 -9.44
CA SER A 35 -3.54 1.04 -10.44
C SER A 35 -2.91 2.45 -10.53
N GLU A 36 -3.67 3.46 -10.11
CA GLU A 36 -3.32 4.87 -10.07
C GLU A 36 -2.19 5.17 -9.08
N ILE A 37 -1.85 4.23 -8.19
CA ILE A 37 -0.67 4.33 -7.31
C ILE A 37 0.61 4.58 -8.12
N SER A 38 0.69 4.03 -9.33
CA SER A 38 1.80 4.23 -10.27
C SER A 38 2.03 5.71 -10.66
N ASN A 39 1.05 6.59 -10.48
CA ASN A 39 1.23 8.02 -10.74
C ASN A 39 2.15 8.69 -9.73
N TYR A 40 2.18 8.21 -8.47
CA TYR A 40 3.11 8.72 -7.45
C TYR A 40 4.55 8.34 -7.77
N PHE A 41 4.74 7.21 -8.43
CA PHE A 41 6.05 6.73 -8.87
C PHE A 41 6.64 7.61 -9.98
N LYS A 42 5.89 8.57 -10.54
CA LYS A 42 6.40 9.54 -11.52
C LYS A 42 6.94 10.81 -10.87
N ILE A 43 6.61 11.05 -9.61
CA ILE A 43 6.92 12.30 -8.93
C ILE A 43 7.92 12.12 -7.78
N PHE A 44 8.00 10.93 -7.17
CA PHE A 44 8.96 10.59 -6.12
C PHE A 44 10.08 9.70 -6.63
N ASP A 45 11.22 9.76 -5.95
CA ASP A 45 12.41 8.95 -6.23
C ASP A 45 12.47 7.69 -5.37
N TYR A 46 11.94 7.75 -4.14
CA TYR A 46 11.96 6.66 -3.17
C TYR A 46 10.58 6.40 -2.57
N PHE A 47 10.34 5.16 -2.14
CA PHE A 47 9.19 4.80 -1.32
C PHE A 47 9.55 3.78 -0.25
N ILE A 48 8.77 3.75 0.82
CA ILE A 48 8.82 2.73 1.86
C ILE A 48 7.40 2.19 2.06
N MET A 49 7.27 0.89 2.27
CA MET A 49 5.99 0.29 2.60
C MET A 49 5.88 0.16 4.12
N VAL A 50 4.73 0.54 4.67
CA VAL A 50 4.45 0.47 6.11
C VAL A 50 3.26 -0.46 6.32
N GLY A 51 3.50 -1.58 6.98
CA GLY A 51 2.49 -2.50 7.45
C GLY A 51 1.95 -2.06 8.80
N ILE A 52 0.65 -2.25 9.01
CA ILE A 52 -0.03 -1.96 10.27
C ILE A 52 -0.81 -3.21 10.66
N ASN A 53 -0.58 -3.70 11.87
CA ASN A 53 -1.33 -4.80 12.48
C ASN A 53 -1.93 -4.32 13.81
N GLY A 54 -3.14 -4.80 14.11
CA GLY A 54 -4.00 -4.22 15.13
C GLY A 54 -4.95 -3.17 14.55
N ASN A 55 -6.02 -2.86 15.27
CA ASN A 55 -7.02 -1.89 14.89
C ASN A 55 -7.77 -1.30 16.10
N ILE A 56 -7.57 -0.01 16.34
CA ILE A 56 -8.24 0.74 17.41
C ILE A 56 -9.61 1.30 17.00
N LEU A 57 -9.95 1.25 15.71
CA LEU A 57 -11.21 1.74 15.17
C LEU A 57 -11.82 0.68 14.23
N GLU A 58 -12.63 -0.20 14.80
CA GLU A 58 -13.28 -1.28 14.07
C GLU A 58 -14.34 -0.71 13.12
N VAL A 59 -14.21 -1.04 11.83
CA VAL A 59 -15.14 -0.58 10.79
C VAL A 59 -16.48 -1.25 11.00
N SER A 60 -17.54 -0.43 11.09
CA SER A 60 -18.90 -0.91 11.24
C SER A 60 -19.32 -1.84 10.09
N SER A 61 -20.19 -2.80 10.39
CA SER A 61 -20.70 -3.75 9.38
C SER A 61 -21.73 -3.14 8.43
N ASN A 62 -22.30 -1.98 8.76
CA ASN A 62 -23.35 -1.29 7.98
C ASN A 62 -22.79 -0.21 7.04
N ASP A 63 -21.46 -0.13 6.86
CA ASP A 63 -20.74 0.86 6.07
C ASP A 63 -20.92 2.34 6.53
N ASP A 64 -21.57 2.57 7.67
CA ASP A 64 -21.73 3.89 8.29
C ASP A 64 -20.55 4.16 9.24
N MET A 65 -19.70 5.11 8.87
CA MET A 65 -18.50 5.46 9.64
C MET A 65 -18.81 6.09 11.01
N SER A 66 -20.01 6.63 11.20
CA SER A 66 -20.45 7.14 12.51
C SER A 66 -20.68 6.02 13.53
N CYS A 67 -20.85 4.78 13.04
CA CYS A 67 -21.05 3.58 13.84
C CYS A 67 -19.75 2.79 14.07
N ASP A 68 -18.58 3.32 13.67
CA ASP A 68 -17.30 2.67 13.93
C ASP A 68 -17.05 2.56 15.44
N ILE A 69 -16.47 1.45 15.87
CA ILE A 69 -16.34 1.11 17.29
C ILE A 69 -14.88 1.31 17.72
N PHE A 70 -14.68 2.13 18.76
CA PHE A 70 -13.38 2.26 19.40
C PHE A 70 -13.07 1.02 20.23
N ARG A 71 -11.86 0.50 20.09
CA ARG A 71 -11.38 -0.67 20.83
C ARG A 71 -9.93 -0.43 21.30
N GLU A 72 -9.62 -0.87 22.51
CA GLU A 72 -8.23 -0.97 22.96
C GLU A 72 -7.53 -2.10 22.21
N ASP A 73 -6.38 -1.78 21.59
CA ASP A 73 -5.59 -2.73 20.83
C ASP A 73 -4.11 -2.33 20.78
N VAL A 74 -3.24 -3.30 20.51
CA VAL A 74 -1.81 -3.08 20.27
C VAL A 74 -1.58 -2.82 18.78
N LEU A 75 -0.94 -1.71 18.45
CA LEU A 75 -0.57 -1.41 17.06
C LEU A 75 0.88 -1.79 16.80
N VAL A 76 1.10 -2.73 15.89
CA VAL A 76 2.43 -3.10 15.40
C VAL A 76 2.65 -2.49 14.02
N TYR A 77 3.63 -1.61 13.93
CA TYR A 77 4.13 -1.03 12.69
C TYR A 77 5.42 -1.73 12.28
N ASN A 78 5.48 -2.19 11.04
CA ASN A 78 6.69 -2.73 10.43
C ASN A 78 6.88 -2.16 9.04
N THR A 79 8.12 -2.14 8.55
CA THR A 79 8.45 -1.51 7.27
C THR A 79 9.31 -2.38 6.40
N THR A 80 9.27 -2.13 5.10
CA THR A 80 10.31 -2.59 4.19
C THR A 80 11.56 -1.72 4.35
N GLU A 81 12.63 -2.08 3.65
CA GLU A 81 13.69 -1.13 3.31
C GLU A 81 13.15 0.02 2.44
N VAL A 82 13.95 1.08 2.31
CA VAL A 82 13.67 2.17 1.37
C VAL A 82 13.99 1.68 -0.03
N LEU A 83 13.01 1.77 -0.93
CA LEU A 83 13.09 1.28 -2.29
C LEU A 83 13.26 2.45 -3.26
N ASP A 84 14.25 2.34 -4.16
CA ASP A 84 14.40 3.23 -5.30
C ASP A 84 13.34 2.91 -6.36
N ILE A 85 12.63 3.95 -6.82
CA ILE A 85 11.51 3.81 -7.75
C ILE A 85 11.99 3.45 -9.16
N VAL A 86 13.16 3.94 -9.58
CA VAL A 86 13.72 3.63 -10.91
C VAL A 86 14.15 2.18 -10.96
N GLU A 87 14.86 1.69 -9.93
CA GLU A 87 15.25 0.29 -9.82
C GLU A 87 14.02 -0.62 -9.73
N TYR A 88 13.07 -0.28 -8.86
CA TYR A 88 11.82 -1.03 -8.72
C TYR A 88 11.05 -1.13 -10.04
N LYS A 89 10.89 -0.01 -10.77
CA LYS A 89 10.22 -0.04 -12.08
C LYS A 89 10.94 -0.91 -13.09
N THR A 90 12.27 -0.88 -13.10
CA THR A 90 13.08 -1.70 -14.01
C THR A 90 12.81 -3.18 -13.77
N LEU A 91 12.77 -3.61 -12.50
CA LEU A 91 12.40 -4.98 -12.14
C LEU A 91 11.00 -5.37 -12.63
N ILE A 92 10.01 -4.48 -12.50
CA ILE A 92 8.65 -4.75 -13.00
C ILE A 92 8.62 -4.86 -14.53
N LEU A 93 9.33 -3.98 -15.25
CA LEU A 93 9.43 -4.02 -16.70
C LEU A 93 10.09 -5.31 -17.20
N GLU A 94 11.14 -5.77 -16.52
CA GLU A 94 11.78 -7.06 -16.82
C GLU A 94 10.83 -8.24 -16.61
N LYS A 95 10.00 -8.23 -15.55
CA LYS A 95 8.96 -9.25 -15.33
C LYS A 95 7.94 -9.24 -16.48
N LEU A 96 7.45 -8.07 -16.88
CA LEU A 96 6.50 -7.94 -17.99
C LEU A 96 7.09 -8.46 -19.31
N LYS A 97 8.36 -8.14 -19.60
CA LYS A 97 9.06 -8.63 -20.78
C LYS A 97 9.18 -10.15 -20.79
N LYS A 98 9.48 -10.78 -19.64
CA LYS A 98 9.51 -12.25 -19.49
C LYS A 98 8.13 -12.88 -19.71
N GLU A 99 7.06 -12.16 -19.40
CA GLU A 99 5.67 -12.58 -19.63
C GLU A 99 5.20 -12.30 -21.07
N GLY A 100 6.03 -11.69 -21.92
CA GLY A 100 5.67 -11.34 -23.30
C GLY A 100 4.64 -10.22 -23.41
N LEU A 101 4.51 -9.39 -22.36
CA LEU A 101 3.54 -8.30 -22.30
C LEU A 101 4.19 -6.96 -22.64
N GLU A 102 3.54 -6.21 -23.53
CA GLU A 102 3.94 -4.83 -23.82
C GLU A 102 3.56 -3.89 -22.66
N PRO A 103 4.49 -3.06 -22.16
CA PRO A 103 4.28 -2.26 -20.96
C PRO A 103 3.49 -0.98 -21.24
N THR A 104 2.21 -1.11 -21.58
CA THR A 104 1.30 0.04 -21.62
C THR A 104 1.15 0.65 -20.24
N LYS A 105 0.70 1.91 -20.15
CA LYS A 105 0.48 2.60 -18.88
C LYS A 105 -0.46 1.80 -17.94
N GLU A 106 -1.50 1.19 -18.50
CA GLU A 106 -2.50 0.41 -17.77
C GLU A 106 -1.90 -0.90 -17.25
N ILE A 107 -1.18 -1.63 -18.11
CA ILE A 107 -0.52 -2.90 -17.74
C ILE A 107 0.54 -2.65 -16.67
N LEU A 108 1.36 -1.61 -16.84
CA LEU A 108 2.38 -1.24 -15.84
C LEU A 108 1.74 -0.85 -14.50
N GLY A 109 0.66 -0.06 -14.53
CA GLY A 109 -0.07 0.34 -13.32
C GLY A 109 -0.66 -0.85 -12.58
N SER A 110 -1.31 -1.76 -13.30
CA SER A 110 -1.85 -3.00 -12.74
C SER A 110 -0.75 -3.88 -12.15
N LYS A 111 0.37 -4.07 -12.88
CA LYS A 111 1.46 -4.91 -12.42
C LYS A 111 2.14 -4.37 -11.17
N ILE A 112 2.29 -3.04 -11.06
CA ILE A 112 2.77 -2.39 -9.85
C ILE A 112 1.80 -2.63 -8.69
N ALA A 113 0.49 -2.46 -8.91
CA ALA A 113 -0.51 -2.71 -7.88
C ALA A 113 -0.43 -4.17 -7.37
N ASP A 114 -0.43 -5.15 -8.28
CA ASP A 114 -0.36 -6.58 -7.94
C ASP A 114 0.93 -6.94 -7.18
N ASP A 115 2.08 -6.36 -7.55
CA ASP A 115 3.36 -6.61 -6.87
C ASP A 115 3.36 -6.00 -5.46
N LEU A 116 2.82 -4.78 -5.31
CA LEU A 116 2.66 -4.14 -4.01
C LEU A 116 1.70 -4.91 -3.09
N GLU A 117 0.59 -5.46 -3.61
CA GLU A 117 -0.33 -6.29 -2.83
C GLU A 117 0.39 -7.49 -2.23
N LYS A 118 1.16 -8.24 -3.03
CA LYS A 118 1.94 -9.40 -2.56
C LYS A 118 2.98 -9.02 -1.51
N ARG A 119 3.62 -7.85 -1.67
CA ARG A 119 4.56 -7.32 -0.68
C ARG A 119 3.87 -6.95 0.62
N PHE A 120 2.69 -6.32 0.56
CA PHE A 120 1.88 -6.03 1.74
C PHE A 120 1.42 -7.30 2.44
N GLU A 121 1.05 -8.36 1.72
CA GLU A 121 0.70 -9.65 2.34
C GLU A 121 1.85 -10.22 3.17
N ILE A 122 3.08 -10.19 2.66
CA ILE A 122 4.28 -10.61 3.39
C ILE A 122 4.49 -9.70 4.60
N LEU A 123 4.44 -8.38 4.40
CA LEU A 123 4.66 -7.40 5.45
C LEU A 123 3.64 -7.54 6.60
N HIS A 124 2.36 -7.72 6.28
CA HIS A 124 1.32 -7.99 7.26
C HIS A 124 1.52 -9.34 7.95
N LYS A 125 1.93 -10.39 7.22
CA LYS A 125 2.23 -11.69 7.84
C LYS A 125 3.37 -11.59 8.85
N ASP A 126 4.41 -10.84 8.55
CA ASP A 126 5.54 -10.66 9.47
C ASP A 126 5.18 -9.82 10.68
N GLY A 127 4.44 -8.72 10.48
CA GLY A 127 3.93 -7.93 11.60
C GLY A 127 2.87 -8.66 12.44
N ALA A 128 2.09 -9.56 11.84
CA ALA A 128 1.13 -10.41 12.56
C ALA A 128 1.80 -11.40 13.51
N LYS A 129 3.01 -11.90 13.18
CA LYS A 129 3.78 -12.74 14.11
C LYS A 129 4.11 -11.95 15.38
N ILE A 130 4.68 -10.75 15.20
CA ILE A 130 5.02 -9.86 16.32
C ILE A 130 3.77 -9.48 17.12
N TYR A 131 2.70 -9.11 16.43
CA TYR A 131 1.43 -8.76 17.06
C TYR A 131 0.89 -9.91 17.91
N ASN A 132 0.84 -11.13 17.37
CA ASN A 132 0.34 -12.31 18.09
C ASN A 132 1.24 -12.71 19.28
N ASP A 133 2.52 -12.34 19.29
CA ASP A 133 3.41 -12.58 20.43
C ASP A 133 3.17 -11.57 21.57
N LEU A 134 2.44 -10.48 21.32
CA LEU A 134 2.15 -9.40 22.27
C LEU A 134 0.74 -9.46 22.90
N ILE A 135 -0.17 -10.28 22.36
CA ILE A 135 -1.56 -10.45 22.82
C ILE A 135 -1.81 -11.85 23.40
#